data_AF-A0A6N9TJ25-F1
#
_entry.id   AF-A0A6N9TJ25-F1
#
_cell.length_a   1.000
_cell.length_b   1.000
_cell.length_c   1.000
_cell.angle_alpha   90.00
_cell.angle_beta   90.00
_cell.angle_gamma   90.00
#
_symmetry.space_group_name_H-M   'P 1'
#
loop_
_entity.id
_entity.type
_entity.pdbx_description
1 polymer ?
#
loop_
_entity_poly.entity_id
_entity_poly.type
_entity_poly.pdbx_seq_one_letter_code
_entity_poly.pdbx_strand_id
1 'polypeptide(L)' 'MATTAELQDRLALYRAAEQAILSGAQEYRIGERRLVRADLAHIQAEIRSLELRLSVAQQGGRLQHAQVVFGGRR' A
#
# COMPACT_ATOMS: atom_id res chain seq x y z
N MET A 1 -17.03 2.13 -4.08
CA MET A 1 -15.97 2.32 -3.07
C MET A 1 -15.61 0.93 -2.58
N ALA A 2 -14.35 0.51 -2.73
CA ALA A 2 -13.93 -0.77 -2.14
C ALA A 2 -14.11 -0.68 -0.62
N THR A 3 -14.61 -1.73 0.01
CA THR A 3 -14.82 -1.73 1.46
C THR A 3 -13.47 -1.76 2.18
N THR A 4 -13.42 -1.28 3.42
CA THR A 4 -12.20 -1.36 4.25
C THR A 4 -11.71 -2.79 4.39
N ALA A 5 -12.61 -3.77 4.42
CA ALA A 5 -12.29 -5.20 4.42
C ALA A 5 -11.55 -5.63 3.14
N GLU A 6 -12.06 -5.27 1.95
CA GLU A 6 -11.41 -5.61 0.68
C GLU A 6 -9.99 -5.03 0.56
N LEU A 7 -9.76 -3.83 1.12
CA LEU A 7 -8.44 -3.22 1.14
C LEU A 7 -7.47 -3.96 2.07
N GLN A 8 -7.96 -4.46 3.21
CA GLN A 8 -7.16 -5.26 4.14
C GLN A 8 -6.80 -6.63 3.53
N ASP A 9 -7.77 -7.31 2.93
CA ASP A 9 -7.54 -8.59 2.26
C ASP A 9 -6.50 -8.46 1.14
N ARG A 10 -6.61 -7.38 0.35
CA ARG A 10 -5.66 -7.10 -0.72
C ARG A 10 -4.27 -6.78 -0.18
N LEU A 11 -4.17 -6.02 0.91
CA LEU A 11 -2.89 -5.72 1.56
C LEU A 11 -2.22 -6.99 2.10
N ALA A 12 -2.98 -7.92 2.67
CA ALA A 12 -2.46 -9.21 3.14
C ALA A 12 -1.81 -10.01 2.01
N LEU A 13 -2.42 -10.04 0.82
CA LEU A 13 -1.86 -10.72 -0.35
C LEU A 13 -0.53 -10.10 -0.80
N TYR A 14 -0.42 -8.78 -0.82
CA TYR A 14 0.84 -8.10 -1.18
C TYR A 14 1.94 -8.30 -0.13
N ARG A 15 1.59 -8.30 1.16
CA ARG A 15 2.53 -8.60 2.26
C ARG A 15 3.04 -10.05 2.18
N ALA A 16 2.15 -11.00 1.89
CA ALA A 16 2.54 -12.41 1.69
C ALA A 16 3.47 -12.57 0.48
N ALA A 17 3.19 -11.86 -0.61
CA ALA A 17 4.05 -11.84 -1.79
C ALA A 17 5.44 -11.24 -1.49
N GLU A 18 5.50 -10.13 -0.74
CA GLU A 18 6.76 -9.52 -0.29
C GLU A 18 7.57 -10.52 0.55
N GLN A 19 6.95 -11.17 1.53
CA GLN A 19 7.61 -12.16 2.37
C GLN A 19 8.13 -13.36 1.56
N ALA A 20 7.35 -13.88 0.62
CA ALA A 20 7.76 -15.00 -0.24
C ALA A 20 8.96 -14.62 -1.12
N ILE A 21 8.95 -13.43 -1.69
CA ILE A 21 10.05 -12.93 -2.52
C ILE A 21 11.32 -12.70 -1.68
N LEU A 22 11.16 -12.16 -0.47
CA LEU A 22 12.28 -11.92 0.46
C LEU A 22 12.86 -13.23 1.01
N SER A 23 12.06 -14.28 1.19
CA SER A 23 12.53 -15.60 1.63
C SER A 23 13.22 -16.42 0.53
N GLY A 24 13.32 -15.87 -0.69
CA GLY A 24 14.07 -16.46 -1.79
C GLY A 24 13.20 -16.99 -2.93
N ALA A 25 11.88 -16.78 -2.92
CA ALA A 25 11.07 -17.10 -4.09
C ALA A 25 11.42 -16.16 -5.25
N GLN A 26 11.66 -16.75 -6.43
CA GLN A 26 11.90 -15.98 -7.65
C GLN A 26 10.63 -15.23 -8.09
N GLU A 27 9.46 -15.81 -7.83
CA GLU A 27 8.16 -15.32 -8.27
C GLU A 27 7.04 -15.76 -7.32
N TYR A 28 5.98 -14.95 -7.27
CA TYR A 28 4.77 -15.22 -6.53
C TYR A 28 3.55 -14.91 -7.41
N ARG A 29 2.49 -15.71 -7.33
CA ARG A 29 1.29 -15.55 -8.17
C ARG A 29 0.10 -15.15 -7.30
N ILE A 30 -0.44 -13.95 -7.55
CA ILE A 30 -1.69 -13.46 -6.93
C ILE A 30 -2.77 -13.52 -8.01
N GLY A 31 -3.59 -14.57 -8.00
CA GLY A 31 -4.59 -14.81 -9.03
C GLY A 31 -3.95 -14.87 -10.43
N GLU A 32 -4.38 -13.97 -11.33
CA GLU A 32 -3.84 -13.85 -12.69
C GLU A 32 -2.55 -13.01 -12.78
N ARG A 33 -2.16 -12.32 -11.70
CA ARG A 33 -0.94 -11.50 -11.68
C ARG A 33 0.26 -12.29 -11.17
N ARG A 34 1.34 -12.28 -11.94
CA ARG A 34 2.66 -12.78 -11.54
C ARG A 34 3.49 -11.61 -11.02
N LEU A 35 4.02 -11.73 -9.81
CA LEU A 35 4.92 -10.78 -9.18
C LEU A 35 6.30 -11.40 -9.10
N VAL A 36 7.31 -10.71 -9.61
CA VAL A 36 8.69 -11.20 -9.63
C VAL A 36 9.53 -10.38 -8.65
N ARG A 37 10.67 -10.92 -8.20
CA ARG A 37 11.62 -10.18 -7.36
C ARG A 37 12.06 -8.82 -7.94
N ALA A 38 12.08 -8.68 -9.27
CA ALA A 38 12.37 -7.40 -9.92
C ALA A 38 11.31 -6.32 -9.63
N ASP A 39 10.07 -6.73 -9.33
CA ASP A 39 8.93 -5.85 -9.07
C ASP A 39 8.78 -5.50 -7.58
N LEU A 40 9.77 -5.83 -6.73
CA LEU A 40 9.68 -5.62 -5.27
C LEU A 40 9.41 -4.14 -4.92
N ALA A 41 10.02 -3.21 -5.66
CA ALA A 41 9.73 -1.78 -5.53
C ALA A 41 8.26 -1.45 -5.83
N HIS A 42 7.67 -2.13 -6.81
CA HIS A 42 6.26 -1.95 -7.20
C HIS A 42 5.32 -2.56 -6.14
N ILE A 43 5.67 -3.71 -5.56
CA ILE A 43 4.93 -4.32 -4.45
C ILE A 43 4.93 -3.38 -3.24
N GLN A 44 6.08 -2.81 -2.88
CA GLN A 44 6.17 -1.86 -1.77
C GLN A 44 5.39 -0.58 -2.02
N ALA A 45 5.39 -0.08 -3.26
CA ALA A 45 4.59 1.08 -3.64
C ALA A 45 3.08 0.81 -3.51
N GLU A 46 2.60 -0.36 -3.97
CA GLU A 46 1.20 -0.78 -3.82
C GLU A 46 0.82 -0.95 -2.34
N ILE A 47 1.69 -1.54 -1.50
CA ILE A 47 1.45 -1.64 -0.05
C ILE A 47 1.24 -0.26 0.56
N ARG A 48 2.16 0.69 0.30
CA ARG A 48 2.04 2.07 0.82
C ARG A 48 0.75 2.76 0.35
N SER A 49 0.36 2.55 -0.90
CA SER A 49 -0.88 3.08 -1.48
C SER A 49 -2.12 2.50 -0.78
N LEU A 50 -2.14 1.19 -0.52
CA LEU A 50 -3.22 0.52 0.19
C LEU A 50 -3.30 0.96 1.66
N GLU A 51 -2.17 1.10 2.34
CA GLU A 51 -2.10 1.62 3.71
C GLU A 51 -2.62 3.05 3.80
N LEU A 52 -2.26 3.91 2.84
CA LEU A 52 -2.78 5.28 2.76
C LEU A 52 -4.30 5.28 2.52
N ARG A 53 -4.80 4.43 1.62
CA ARG A 53 -6.24 4.30 1.38
C ARG A 53 -6.97 3.78 2.61
N LEU A 54 -6.39 2.84 3.33
CA LEU A 54 -6.92 2.33 4.59
C LEU A 54 -6.93 3.39 5.68
N SER A 55 -5.86 4.18 5.83
CA SER A 55 -5.81 5.25 6.82
C SER A 55 -6.86 6.31 6.53
N VAL A 56 -7.03 6.72 5.27
CA VAL A 56 -8.07 7.67 4.85
C VAL A 56 -9.48 7.10 5.07
N ALA A 57 -9.69 5.82 4.74
CA ALA A 57 -10.97 5.14 4.92
C ALA A 57 -11.33 4.95 6.41
N GLN A 58 -10.34 4.61 7.26
CA GLN A 58 -10.53 4.46 8.71
C GLN A 58 -10.69 5.81 9.42
N GLN A 59 -10.00 6.86 8.96
CA GLN A 59 -10.12 8.21 9.51
C GLN A 59 -11.35 8.97 9.00
N GLY A 60 -12.24 8.33 8.22
CA GLY A 60 -13.50 8.92 7.79
C GLY A 60 -13.34 10.13 6.87
N GLY A 61 -12.32 10.14 6.00
CA GLY A 61 -12.17 11.19 4.97
C GLY A 61 -11.52 12.49 5.43
N ARG A 62 -10.96 12.57 6.65
CA ARG A 62 -10.13 13.72 7.03
C ARG A 62 -8.70 13.51 6.54
N LEU A 63 -8.44 13.91 5.29
CA LEU A 63 -7.11 14.35 4.91
C LEU A 63 -6.76 15.50 5.84
N GLN A 64 -5.84 15.27 6.80
CA GLN A 64 -5.20 16.37 7.48
C GLN A 64 -4.38 17.11 6.42
N HIS A 65 -4.99 18.13 5.82
CA HIS A 65 -4.28 19.13 5.05
C HIS A 65 -3.30 19.76 6.03
N ALA A 66 -2.06 19.25 6.05
CA ALA A 66 -0.97 19.86 6.79
C ALA A 66 -0.93 21.30 6.33
N GLN A 67 -1.42 22.19 7.19
CA GLN A 67 -1.47 23.61 6.91
C GLN A 67 -0.02 24.04 6.87
N VAL A 68 0.56 24.12 5.67
CA VAL A 68 1.90 24.65 5.48
C VAL A 68 1.82 26.12 5.84
N VAL A 69 2.11 26.42 7.10
CA VAL A 69 2.26 27.79 7.58
C VAL A 69 3.55 28.31 6.96
N PHE A 70 3.45 28.96 5.80
CA PHE A 70 4.51 29.84 5.31
C PHE A 70 4.55 31.05 6.25
N GLY A 71 5.26 30.89 7.36
CA GLY A 71 5.63 31.97 8.27
C GLY A 71 6.61 32.91 7.60
N GLY A 72 6.12 33.73 6.66
CA GLY A 72 6.85 34.87 6.13
C GLY A 72 6.69 36.06 7.07
N ARG A 73 7.64 36.22 8.00
CA ARG A 73 7.83 37.50 8.70
C ARG A 73 8.20 38.56 7.66
N ARG A 74 7.40 39.62 7.59
CA ARG A 74 7.73 40.86 6.88
C ARG A 74 8.73 41.67 7.69
#